data_AF-Q05072-F1
#
_entry.id   AF-Q05072-F1
#
_cell.length_a   1.000
_cell.length_b   1.000
_cell.length_c   1.000
_cell.angle_alpha   90.00
_cell.angle_beta   90.00
_cell.angle_gamma   90.00
#
_symmetry.space_group_name_H-M   'P 1'
#
loop_
_entity.id
_entity.type
_entity.pdbx_description
1 polymer ?
#
loop_
_entity_poly.entity_id
_entity_poly.type
_entity_poly.pdbx_seq_one_letter_code
_entity_poly.pdbx_strand_id
1 'polypeptide(L)'
;MARAITLVESTRPQHRALAQELLTELLPHSGRARRVGISGVPGVGKSTFIDALGVMLTSLGHRVAVLAVDPSSTRTGGSILGDKTRMERLSLD
;
A
#
# COMPACT_ATOMS: atom_id res chain seq x y z
N MET A 1 -7.02 -16.11 -3.40
CA MET A 1 -6.51 -14.74 -3.64
C MET A 1 -7.57 -13.79 -4.19
N ALA A 2 -8.14 -14.00 -5.38
CA ALA A 2 -9.13 -13.07 -5.95
C ALA A 2 -10.30 -12.71 -5.00
N ARG A 3 -10.91 -13.70 -4.34
CA ARG A 3 -11.98 -13.49 -3.34
C ARG A 3 -11.56 -12.61 -2.16
N ALA A 4 -10.32 -12.69 -1.72
CA ALA A 4 -9.78 -11.89 -0.63
C ALA A 4 -9.64 -10.42 -1.05
N ILE A 5 -9.15 -10.17 -2.27
CA ILE A 5 -9.07 -8.82 -2.85
C ILE A 5 -10.48 -8.24 -2.98
N THR A 6 -11.42 -8.97 -3.58
CA THR A 6 -12.82 -8.55 -3.71
C THR A 6 -13.49 -8.26 -2.36
N LEU A 7 -13.16 -9.04 -1.33
CA LEU A 7 -13.66 -8.80 0.02
C LEU A 7 -13.13 -7.47 0.59
N VAL A 8 -11.83 -7.21 0.44
CA VAL A 8 -11.18 -5.97 0.91
C VAL A 8 -11.67 -4.75 0.13
N GLU A 9 -11.96 -4.88 -1.17
CA GLU A 9 -12.51 -3.81 -2.01
C GLU A 9 -14.00 -3.54 -1.77
N SER A 10 -14.71 -4.47 -1.13
CA SER A 10 -16.15 -4.37 -0.97
C SER A 10 -16.55 -3.26 0.01
N THR A 11 -17.44 -2.37 -0.43
CA THR A 11 -18.02 -1.30 0.38
C THR A 11 -19.19 -1.74 1.26
N ARG A 12 -19.70 -2.99 1.09
CA ARG A 12 -20.83 -3.53 1.86
C ARG A 12 -20.53 -3.58 3.35
N PRO A 13 -21.41 -3.08 4.25
CA PRO A 13 -21.16 -3.08 5.70
C PRO A 13 -20.80 -4.44 6.28
N GLN A 14 -21.50 -5.50 5.84
CA GLN A 14 -21.28 -6.89 6.25
C GLN A 14 -19.86 -7.39 5.94
N HIS A 15 -19.26 -6.88 4.86
CA HIS A 15 -17.93 -7.29 4.42
C HIS A 15 -16.82 -6.58 5.18
N ARG A 16 -17.09 -5.41 5.80
CA ARG A 16 -16.05 -4.61 6.47
C ARG A 16 -15.44 -5.35 7.66
N ALA A 17 -16.28 -5.98 8.49
CA ALA A 17 -15.81 -6.77 9.63
C ALA A 17 -14.90 -7.92 9.16
N LEU A 18 -15.38 -8.71 8.20
CA LEU A 18 -14.61 -9.82 7.64
C LEU A 18 -13.32 -9.37 6.93
N ALA A 19 -13.35 -8.24 6.22
CA ALA A 19 -12.17 -7.66 5.60
C ALA A 19 -11.14 -7.20 6.65
N GLN A 20 -11.59 -6.61 7.75
CA GLN A 20 -10.72 -6.18 8.84
C GLN A 20 -10.09 -7.36 9.57
N GLU A 21 -10.86 -8.42 9.84
CA GLU A 21 -10.35 -9.68 10.38
C GLU A 21 -9.28 -10.27 9.46
N LEU A 22 -9.59 -10.41 8.16
CA LEU A 22 -8.64 -10.88 7.16
C LEU A 22 -7.37 -10.04 7.12
N LEU A 23 -7.48 -8.70 7.12
CA LEU A 23 -6.32 -7.82 7.13
C LEU A 23 -5.49 -8.02 8.40
N THR A 24 -6.13 -8.18 9.56
CA THR A 24 -5.47 -8.42 10.85
C THR A 24 -4.65 -9.72 10.81
N GLU A 25 -5.17 -10.79 10.21
CA GLU A 25 -4.44 -12.05 10.02
C GLU A 25 -3.27 -11.93 9.04
N LEU A 26 -3.40 -11.09 8.01
CA LEU A 26 -2.37 -10.87 7.00
C LEU A 26 -1.26 -9.91 7.46
N LEU A 27 -1.55 -8.99 8.39
CA LEU A 27 -0.62 -7.96 8.85
C LEU A 27 0.76 -8.50 9.29
N PRO A 28 0.86 -9.58 10.10
CA PRO A 28 2.15 -10.16 10.52
C PRO A 28 3.01 -10.66 9.35
N HIS A 29 2.39 -11.00 8.22
CA HIS A 29 3.06 -11.49 7.02
C HIS A 29 3.52 -10.35 6.08
N SER A 30 3.23 -9.10 6.44
CA SER A 30 3.53 -7.90 5.67
C SER A 30 4.66 -7.07 6.31
N GLY A 31 4.94 -5.86 5.79
CA GLY A 31 5.89 -4.92 6.42
C GLY A 31 7.38 -5.18 6.22
N ARG A 32 7.76 -6.34 5.65
CA ARG A 32 9.18 -6.69 5.38
C ARG A 32 9.75 -6.04 4.10
N ALA A 33 8.90 -5.42 3.29
CA ALA A 33 9.31 -4.79 2.04
C ALA A 33 9.90 -3.40 2.27
N ARG A 34 10.99 -3.09 1.55
CA ARG A 34 11.50 -1.71 1.44
C ARG A 34 10.50 -0.88 0.66
N ARG A 35 10.17 0.31 1.17
CA ARG A 35 9.21 1.25 0.56
C ARG A 35 9.97 2.51 0.15
N VAL A 36 9.84 2.91 -1.11
CA VAL A 36 10.47 4.11 -1.68
C VAL A 36 9.37 5.00 -2.23
N GLY A 37 9.28 6.24 -1.72
CA GLY A 37 8.35 7.25 -2.24
C GLY A 37 9.04 8.07 -3.33
N ILE A 38 8.41 8.17 -4.50
CA ILE A 38 8.90 8.98 -5.62
C ILE A 38 7.89 10.10 -5.87
N SER A 39 8.32 11.34 -5.65
CA SER A 39 7.51 12.55 -5.82
C SER A 39 8.21 13.54 -6.75
N GLY A 40 7.46 14.49 -7.29
CA GLY A 40 7.97 15.50 -8.22
C GLY A 40 6.86 16.07 -9.10
N VAL A 41 7.11 17.23 -9.70
CA VAL A 41 6.14 17.94 -10.56
C VAL A 41 5.74 17.13 -11.80
N PRO A 42 4.59 17.43 -12.45
CA PRO A 42 4.26 16.85 -13.75
C PRO A 42 5.39 17.02 -14.76
N GLY A 43 5.63 16.02 -15.60
CA GLY A 43 6.65 16.10 -16.66
C GLY A 43 8.11 15.85 -16.25
N VAL A 44 8.46 15.77 -14.96
CA VAL A 44 9.87 15.56 -14.52
C VAL A 44 10.44 14.15 -14.83
N GLY A 45 9.70 13.29 -15.53
CA GLY A 45 10.17 11.95 -15.88
C GLY A 45 10.03 10.88 -14.79
N LYS A 46 9.18 11.08 -13.78
CA LYS A 46 8.95 10.09 -12.69
C LYS A 46 8.60 8.70 -13.21
N SER A 47 7.69 8.61 -14.16
CA SER A 47 7.25 7.32 -14.71
C SER A 47 8.37 6.61 -15.46
N THR A 48 9.16 7.35 -16.25
CA THR A 48 10.35 6.83 -16.93
C THR A 48 11.40 6.34 -15.93
N PHE A 49 11.61 7.09 -14.84
CA PHE A 49 12.51 6.67 -13.77
C PHE A 49 12.02 5.41 -13.05
N ILE A 50 10.74 5.33 -12.69
CA ILE A 50 10.13 4.15 -12.03
C ILE A 50 10.27 2.92 -12.91
N ASP A 51 10.04 3.05 -14.22
CA ASP A 51 10.18 1.97 -15.19
C ASP A 51 11.63 1.47 -15.28
N ALA A 52 12.58 2.37 -15.52
CA ALA A 52 14.00 2.03 -15.58
C ALA A 52 14.52 1.41 -14.27
N LEU A 53 14.11 1.96 -13.12
CA LEU A 53 14.42 1.41 -11.80
C LEU A 53 13.80 0.02 -11.61
N GLY A 54 12.56 -0.18 -12.06
CA GLY A 54 11.87 -1.46 -11.99
C GLY A 54 12.56 -2.55 -12.82
N VAL A 55 12.95 -2.24 -14.05
CA VAL A 55 13.71 -3.16 -14.92
C VAL A 55 15.06 -3.52 -14.28
N MET A 56 15.78 -2.55 -13.74
CA MET A 56 17.06 -2.81 -13.07
C MET A 56 16.88 -3.70 -11.83
N LEU A 57 15.90 -3.39 -10.97
CA LEU A 57 15.67 -4.18 -9.76
C LEU A 57 15.23 -5.62 -10.08
N THR A 58 14.37 -5.79 -11.09
CA THR A 58 13.92 -7.12 -11.51
C THR A 58 15.03 -7.93 -12.19
N SER A 59 15.94 -7.29 -12.95
CA SER A 59 17.11 -7.96 -13.51
C SER A 59 18.12 -8.42 -12.44
N LEU A 60 18.16 -7.74 -11.30
CA LEU A 60 18.88 -8.16 -10.09
C LEU A 60 18.13 -9.22 -9.26
N GLY A 61 16.99 -9.73 -9.75
CA GLY A 61 16.20 -10.77 -9.09
C GLY A 61 15.29 -10.26 -7.97
N HIS A 62 15.10 -8.94 -7.82
CA HIS A 62 14.15 -8.39 -6.86
C HIS A 62 12.71 -8.47 -7.37
N ARG A 63 11.76 -8.66 -6.45
CA ARG A 63 10.33 -8.51 -6.72
C ARG A 63 9.94 -7.05 -6.46
N VAL A 64 9.37 -6.40 -7.45
CA VAL A 64 8.97 -4.99 -7.40
C VAL A 64 7.46 -4.88 -7.52
N ALA A 65 6.87 -3.95 -6.78
CA ALA A 65 5.49 -3.53 -6.93
C ALA A 65 5.45 -2.00 -6.95
N VAL A 66 4.63 -1.43 -7.83
CA VAL A 66 4.43 0.01 -7.95
C VAL A 66 3.03 0.34 -7.48
N LEU A 67 2.90 1.22 -6.49
CA LEU A 67 1.63 1.75 -6.01
C LEU A 67 1.49 3.21 -6.47
N ALA A 68 0.58 3.46 -7.41
CA ALA A 68 0.23 4.81 -7.82
C ALA A 68 -0.71 5.43 -6.77
N VAL A 69 -0.27 6.50 -6.11
CA VAL A 69 -1.06 7.25 -5.14
C VAL A 69 -1.39 8.61 -5.73
N ASP A 70 -2.68 8.90 -5.91
CA ASP A 70 -3.16 10.23 -6.26
C ASP A 70 -3.53 10.99 -4.98
N PRO A 71 -2.85 12.09 -4.62
CA PRO A 71 -3.18 12.87 -3.43
C PRO A 71 -4.59 13.47 -3.45
N SER A 72 -5.31 13.48 -4.58
CA SER A 72 -6.66 14.07 -4.67
C SER A 72 -7.73 13.38 -3.79
N SER A 73 -7.42 12.26 -3.13
CA SER A 73 -8.39 11.43 -2.40
C SER A 73 -8.66 11.80 -0.93
N THR A 74 -8.35 13.00 -0.44
CA THR A 74 -8.62 13.39 0.95
C THR A 74 -10.11 13.44 1.31
N ARG A 75 -11.02 13.44 0.33
CA ARG A 75 -12.47 13.58 0.58
C ARG A 75 -13.19 12.33 1.11
N THR A 76 -12.55 11.16 1.22
CA THR A 76 -13.25 9.93 1.67
C THR A 76 -12.44 9.12 2.70
N GLY A 77 -12.24 9.66 3.90
CA GLY A 77 -12.16 8.89 5.16
C GLY A 77 -11.09 7.78 5.31
N GLY A 78 -10.00 7.78 4.53
CA GLY A 78 -9.02 6.68 4.51
C GLY A 78 -8.08 6.57 5.73
N SER A 79 -8.22 7.40 6.77
CA SER A 79 -7.22 7.49 7.84
C SER A 79 -7.39 6.51 9.00
N ILE A 80 -8.54 5.84 9.18
CA ILE A 80 -8.80 5.09 10.42
C ILE A 80 -7.81 3.93 10.67
N LEU A 81 -7.36 3.22 9.63
CA LEU A 81 -6.44 2.08 9.82
C LEU A 81 -4.96 2.47 9.66
N GLY A 82 -4.66 3.48 8.85
CA GLY A 82 -3.31 4.02 8.69
C GLY A 82 -2.79 4.73 9.94
N ASP A 83 -3.69 5.23 10.78
CA ASP A 83 -3.35 5.92 12.03
C ASP A 83 -3.11 4.93 13.19
N LYS A 84 -3.93 3.87 13.28
CA LYS A 84 -3.85 2.93 14.41
C LYS A 84 -2.56 2.11 14.45
N THR A 85 -1.98 1.76 13.30
CA THR A 85 -0.70 1.03 13.24
C THR A 85 0.53 1.93 13.34
N ARG A 86 0.38 3.25 13.20
CA ARG A 86 1.50 4.19 13.30
C ARG A 86 1.68 4.74 14.72
N MET A 87 0.63 4.79 15.55
CA MET A 87 0.71 5.33 16.91
C MET A 87 1.24 4.35 17.98
N GLU A 88 1.03 3.04 17.85
CA GLU A 88 1.49 2.10 18.90
C GLU A 88 2.98 1.72 18.80
N ARG A 89 3.57 1.84 17.61
CA ARG A 89 5.00 1.56 17.40
C ARG A 89 5.93 2.76 17.63
N LEU A 90 5.38 3.96 17.72
CA LEU A 90 6.11 5.12 18.24
C LEU A 90 6.21 5.10 19.77
N SER A 91 5.54 4.15 20.44
CA SER A 91 5.62 3.98 21.90
C SER A 91 6.47 2.78 22.36
N LEU A 92 7.11 2.04 21.45
CA LEU A 92 7.89 0.84 21.84
C LEU A 92 9.33 0.76 21.31
N ASP A 93 9.85 1.80 20.63
CA ASP A 93 11.29 1.96 20.33
C ASP A 93 11.72 3.43 20.48
#